data_AF-A0A350JJ74-F1
#
_entry.id   AF-A0A350JJ74-F1
#
_cell.length_a   1.000
_cell.length_b   1.000
_cell.length_c   1.000
_cell.angle_alpha   90.00
_cell.angle_beta   90.00
_cell.angle_gamma   90.00
#
_symmetry.space_group_name_H-M   'P 1'
#
loop_
_entity.id
_entity.type
_entity.pdbx_description
1 polymer ?
#
loop_
_entity_poly.entity_id
_entity_poly.type
_entity_poly.pdbx_seq_one_letter_code
_entity_poly.pdbx_strand_id
1 'polypeptide(L)'
;MRERYKSDQQVMHISGTSFVRPHTPKASYYRSPYPLIWGWATWRRAWVNFDLSMSDWPELKARLEGEVLSSTNTHRRFLKYLEKSYLNTVSTWDYPYNAYILKNRGHCISPLYNLISNIGFGDQSTHTSNSNSAQSSIPIDELPNELIPANKDEVDKYYSRVQLNNGLYRPRKIVRHFYQICNRLRIPLRAGLHRPKE
;
A
#
# COMPACT_ATOMS: atom_id res chain seq x y z
N MET A 1 15.64 -9.95 2.11
CA MET A 1 14.42 -10.47 1.45
C MET A 1 14.68 -11.26 0.17
N ARG A 2 15.50 -10.75 -0.78
CA ARG A 2 15.79 -11.43 -2.05
C ARG A 2 16.15 -12.91 -1.91
N GLU A 3 17.17 -13.23 -1.10
CA GLU A 3 17.61 -14.63 -0.90
C GLU A 3 16.54 -15.47 -0.19
N ARG A 4 15.95 -14.92 0.88
CA ARG A 4 14.91 -15.60 1.68
C ARG A 4 13.72 -16.07 0.85
N TYR A 5 13.29 -15.29 -0.14
CA TYR A 5 12.11 -15.58 -0.97
C TYR A 5 12.46 -15.86 -2.44
N LYS A 6 13.71 -16.24 -2.73
CA LYS A 6 14.16 -16.51 -4.10
C LYS A 6 13.35 -17.62 -4.77
N SER A 7 13.03 -18.68 -4.03
CA SER A 7 12.32 -19.88 -4.50
C SER A 7 10.80 -19.81 -4.32
N ASP A 8 10.30 -18.94 -3.45
CA ASP A 8 8.86 -18.78 -3.20
C ASP A 8 8.18 -18.08 -4.39
N GLN A 9 7.41 -18.84 -5.16
CA GLN A 9 6.71 -18.33 -6.34
C GLN A 9 5.50 -17.46 -5.97
N GLN A 10 4.97 -17.59 -4.75
CA GLN A 10 3.83 -16.81 -4.30
C GLN A 10 4.24 -15.39 -3.87
N VAL A 11 5.52 -15.17 -3.55
CA VAL A 11 6.03 -13.83 -3.27
C VAL A 11 6.29 -13.09 -4.58
N MET A 12 5.45 -12.09 -4.86
CA MET A 12 5.46 -11.36 -6.13
C MET A 12 6.04 -9.95 -6.00
N HIS A 13 6.10 -9.40 -4.78
CA HIS A 13 6.49 -8.01 -4.53
C HIS A 13 7.22 -7.88 -3.19
N ILE A 14 8.24 -7.03 -3.13
CA ILE A 14 8.88 -6.59 -1.88
C ILE A 14 8.79 -5.07 -1.82
N SER A 15 8.14 -4.55 -0.78
CA SER A 15 8.02 -3.13 -0.53
C SER A 15 9.14 -2.60 0.36
N GLY A 16 9.56 -1.36 0.13
CA GLY A 16 10.42 -0.57 1.02
C GLY A 16 9.62 0.43 1.86
N THR A 17 8.49 0.91 1.36
CA THR A 17 7.60 1.80 2.13
C THR A 17 6.80 1.05 3.18
N SER A 18 6.65 1.65 4.35
CA SER A 18 5.75 1.19 5.39
C SER A 18 4.57 2.15 5.58
N PHE A 19 3.37 1.70 5.20
CA PHE A 19 2.10 2.37 5.55
C PHE A 19 1.41 1.75 6.75
N VAL A 20 2.08 0.84 7.44
CA VAL A 20 1.61 0.19 8.67
C VAL A 20 2.81 0.18 9.62
N ARG A 21 2.87 1.21 10.48
CA ARG A 21 4.07 1.52 11.26
C ARG A 21 3.72 1.72 12.73
N PRO A 22 3.61 0.64 13.52
CA PRO A 22 3.38 0.74 14.97
C PRO A 22 4.57 1.41 15.67
N HIS A 23 4.35 1.92 16.88
CA HIS A 23 5.43 2.49 17.69
C HIS A 23 6.47 1.45 18.08
N THR A 24 6.01 0.24 18.42
CA THR A 24 6.86 -0.88 18.84
C THR A 24 6.51 -2.11 17.98
N PRO A 25 7.15 -2.30 16.82
CA PRO A 25 6.86 -3.45 15.97
C PRO A 25 7.31 -4.76 16.62
N LYS A 26 6.40 -5.73 16.79
CA LYS A 26 6.72 -7.10 17.26
C LYS A 26 7.23 -8.01 16.15
N ALA A 27 7.20 -7.53 14.91
CA ALA A 27 7.75 -8.19 13.73
C ALA A 27 8.46 -7.14 12.87
N SER A 28 9.33 -7.58 11.97
CA SER A 28 10.03 -6.74 11.00
C SER A 28 9.20 -6.48 9.74
N TYR A 29 8.36 -7.44 9.36
CA TYR A 29 7.52 -7.38 8.15
C TYR A 29 6.31 -8.30 8.27
N TYR A 30 5.33 -8.08 7.39
CA TYR A 30 4.14 -8.90 7.25
C TYR A 30 3.90 -9.25 5.77
N ARG A 31 3.10 -10.29 5.53
CA ARG A 31 2.62 -10.63 4.19
C ARG A 31 1.31 -9.91 3.91
N SER A 32 1.18 -9.39 2.70
CA SER A 32 -0.05 -8.74 2.26
C SER A 32 -0.37 -9.07 0.81
N PRO A 33 -1.64 -9.24 0.42
CA PRO A 33 -1.98 -9.36 -1.00
C PRO A 33 -1.85 -8.04 -1.76
N TYR A 34 -1.58 -6.92 -1.06
CA TYR A 34 -1.59 -5.59 -1.66
C TYR A 34 -0.16 -5.02 -1.79
N PRO A 35 0.31 -4.72 -3.02
CA PRO A 35 1.62 -4.10 -3.21
C PRO A 35 1.64 -2.65 -2.72
N LEU A 36 2.75 -2.24 -2.10
CA LEU A 36 3.09 -0.82 -1.88
C LEU A 36 4.20 -0.43 -2.86
N ILE A 37 3.90 0.51 -3.75
CA ILE A 37 4.72 0.81 -4.95
C ILE A 37 5.77 1.90 -4.77
N TRP A 38 5.90 2.50 -3.58
CA TRP A 38 6.94 3.48 -3.32
C TRP A 38 8.20 2.77 -2.84
N GLY A 39 9.24 2.75 -3.68
CA GLY A 39 10.47 2.00 -3.44
C GLY A 39 10.22 0.51 -3.28
N TRP A 40 10.23 -0.24 -4.37
CA TRP A 40 9.89 -1.65 -4.39
C TRP A 40 10.81 -2.44 -5.32
N ALA A 41 10.79 -3.77 -5.15
CA ALA A 41 11.43 -4.70 -6.05
C ALA A 41 10.51 -5.89 -6.33
N THR A 42 10.65 -6.47 -7.50
CA THR A 42 9.97 -7.71 -7.90
C THR A 42 10.93 -8.61 -8.64
N TRP A 43 10.54 -9.87 -8.81
CA TRP A 43 11.27 -10.83 -9.63
C TRP A 43 10.76 -10.76 -11.06
N ARG A 44 11.65 -11.03 -12.02
CA ARG A 44 11.29 -11.19 -13.44
C ARG A 44 10.08 -12.12 -13.64
N ARG A 45 10.01 -13.23 -12.89
CA ARG A 45 8.90 -14.21 -12.95
C ARG A 45 7.53 -13.61 -12.60
N ALA A 46 7.48 -12.61 -11.73
CA ALA A 46 6.25 -11.95 -11.30
C ALA A 46 5.93 -10.72 -12.17
N TRP A 47 6.85 -10.29 -13.04
CA TRP A 47 6.66 -9.14 -13.91
C TRP A 47 6.35 -9.53 -15.36
N VAL A 48 6.95 -10.61 -15.86
CA VAL A 48 6.85 -10.99 -17.28
C VAL A 48 5.42 -11.34 -17.73
N ASN A 49 4.60 -11.87 -16.81
CA ASN A 49 3.22 -12.25 -17.07
C ASN A 49 2.21 -11.20 -16.55
N PHE A 50 2.69 -10.04 -16.10
CA PHE A 50 1.81 -8.97 -15.64
C PHE A 50 1.04 -8.38 -16.83
N ASP A 51 -0.28 -8.52 -16.77
CA ASP A 51 -1.20 -7.95 -17.75
C ASP A 51 -1.71 -6.58 -17.27
N LEU A 52 -1.35 -5.54 -18.01
CA LEU A 52 -1.78 -4.18 -17.75
C LEU A 52 -3.25 -3.94 -18.13
N SER A 53 -3.79 -4.72 -19.06
CA SER A 53 -5.18 -4.58 -19.56
C SER A 53 -6.23 -5.12 -18.56
N MET A 54 -5.80 -5.92 -17.59
CA MET A 54 -6.65 -6.59 -16.61
C MET A 54 -7.73 -7.46 -17.27
N SER A 55 -7.37 -8.30 -18.24
CA SER A 55 -8.31 -9.11 -19.02
C SER A 55 -9.20 -10.01 -18.14
N ASP A 56 -8.70 -10.46 -17.00
CA ASP A 56 -9.43 -11.32 -16.06
C ASP A 56 -10.23 -10.53 -15.00
N TRP A 57 -10.28 -9.21 -15.10
CA TRP A 57 -10.96 -8.38 -14.12
C TRP A 57 -12.43 -8.78 -13.88
N PRO A 58 -13.26 -9.11 -14.89
CA PRO A 58 -14.65 -9.50 -14.65
C PRO A 58 -14.79 -10.73 -13.72
N GLU A 59 -14.00 -11.78 -13.96
CA GLU A 59 -13.99 -12.98 -13.11
C GLU A 59 -13.42 -12.68 -11.73
N LEU A 60 -12.30 -11.95 -11.69
CA LEU A 60 -11.67 -11.55 -10.43
C LEU A 60 -12.64 -10.72 -9.58
N LYS A 61 -13.34 -9.75 -10.16
CA LYS A 61 -14.31 -8.91 -9.47
C LYS A 61 -15.41 -9.73 -8.85
N ALA A 62 -16.04 -10.64 -9.61
CA ALA A 62 -17.10 -11.51 -9.08
C ALA A 62 -16.64 -12.32 -7.87
N ARG A 63 -15.42 -12.88 -7.93
CA ARG A 63 -14.81 -13.57 -6.78
C ARG A 63 -14.62 -12.63 -5.60
N LEU A 64 -13.99 -11.48 -5.81
CA LEU A 64 -13.67 -10.54 -4.73
C LEU A 64 -14.93 -9.89 -4.12
N GLU A 65 -16.03 -9.77 -4.85
CA GLU A 65 -17.32 -9.31 -4.30
C GLU A 65 -17.90 -10.30 -3.26
N GLY A 66 -17.62 -11.60 -3.42
CA GLY A 66 -17.95 -12.63 -2.43
C GLY A 66 -16.97 -12.73 -1.26
N GLU A 67 -15.78 -12.13 -1.36
CA GLU A 67 -14.76 -12.14 -0.31
C GLU A 67 -14.80 -10.85 0.53
N VAL A 68 -14.90 -10.96 1.86
CA VAL A 68 -14.85 -9.78 2.75
C VAL A 68 -13.39 -9.47 3.12
N LEU A 69 -12.72 -8.65 2.30
CA LEU A 69 -11.28 -8.32 2.51
C LEU A 69 -11.05 -7.29 3.63
N SER A 70 -12.04 -6.46 3.95
CA SER A 70 -11.99 -5.44 4.99
C SER A 70 -13.40 -4.99 5.39
N SER A 71 -13.56 -3.81 5.99
CA SER A 71 -14.91 -3.24 6.18
C SER A 71 -15.62 -3.11 4.82
N THR A 72 -16.93 -3.30 4.78
CA THR A 72 -17.73 -3.28 3.54
C THR A 72 -17.49 -2.02 2.71
N ASN A 73 -17.29 -0.87 3.37
CA ASN A 73 -17.03 0.41 2.71
C ASN A 73 -15.62 0.51 2.12
N THR A 74 -14.59 0.03 2.83
CA THR A 74 -13.22 0.02 2.31
C THR A 74 -13.12 -0.95 1.14
N HIS A 75 -13.71 -2.13 1.27
CA HIS A 75 -13.72 -3.16 0.24
C HIS A 75 -14.38 -2.69 -1.05
N ARG A 76 -15.62 -2.18 -0.97
CA ARG A 76 -16.34 -1.62 -2.13
C ARG A 76 -15.56 -0.50 -2.81
N ARG A 77 -14.93 0.38 -2.02
CA ARG A 77 -14.10 1.47 -2.55
C ARG A 77 -12.88 0.93 -3.27
N PHE A 78 -12.22 -0.09 -2.73
CA PHE A 78 -11.07 -0.73 -3.35
C PHE A 78 -11.44 -1.34 -4.71
N LEU A 79 -12.51 -2.13 -4.77
CA LEU A 79 -13.02 -2.69 -6.03
C LEU A 79 -13.37 -1.60 -7.05
N LYS A 80 -13.98 -0.49 -6.60
CA LYS A 80 -14.27 0.66 -7.46
C LYS A 80 -13.03 1.26 -8.13
N TYR A 81 -11.88 1.31 -7.44
CA TYR A 81 -10.65 1.85 -8.04
C TYR A 81 -10.00 0.88 -9.01
N LEU A 82 -10.03 -0.43 -8.73
CA LEU A 82 -9.62 -1.46 -9.70
C LEU A 82 -10.49 -1.39 -10.96
N GLU A 83 -11.81 -1.29 -10.81
CA GLU A 83 -12.74 -1.15 -11.92
C GLU A 83 -12.50 0.12 -12.75
N LYS A 84 -12.23 1.24 -12.08
CA LYS A 84 -11.85 2.47 -12.78
C LYS A 84 -10.59 2.31 -13.63
N SER A 85 -9.62 1.54 -13.14
CA SER A 85 -8.40 1.24 -13.88
C SER A 85 -8.67 0.34 -15.08
N TYR A 86 -9.45 -0.72 -14.90
CA TYR A 86 -9.89 -1.61 -15.98
C TYR A 86 -10.61 -0.85 -17.09
N LEU A 87 -11.50 0.08 -16.73
CA LEU A 87 -12.21 0.94 -17.68
C LEU A 87 -11.34 2.08 -18.25
N ASN A 88 -10.03 2.12 -17.95
CA ASN A 88 -9.08 3.15 -18.36
C ASN A 88 -9.51 4.59 -17.98
N THR A 89 -10.33 4.74 -16.93
CA THR A 89 -10.80 6.04 -16.44
C THR A 89 -9.85 6.69 -15.43
N VAL A 90 -8.76 6.00 -15.09
CA VAL A 90 -7.65 6.47 -14.28
C VAL A 90 -6.37 6.00 -14.95
N SER A 91 -5.44 6.92 -15.21
CA SER A 91 -4.11 6.57 -15.72
C SER A 91 -3.24 6.07 -14.57
N THR A 92 -3.07 4.75 -14.45
CA THR A 92 -2.15 4.13 -13.50
C THR A 92 -1.82 2.68 -13.87
N TRP A 93 -0.66 2.20 -13.43
CA TRP A 93 -0.22 0.81 -13.61
C TRP A 93 -0.33 -0.03 -12.33
N ASP A 94 -0.47 0.61 -11.17
CA ASP A 94 -0.42 -0.07 -9.88
C ASP A 94 -1.72 -0.81 -9.52
N TYR A 95 -2.88 -0.31 -9.95
CA TYR A 95 -4.14 -1.03 -9.82
C TYR A 95 -4.18 -2.32 -10.67
N PRO A 96 -3.77 -2.32 -11.95
CA PRO A 96 -3.61 -3.56 -12.71
C PRO A 96 -2.66 -4.53 -12.03
N TYR A 97 -1.53 -4.05 -11.51
CA TYR A 97 -0.57 -4.91 -10.82
C TYR A 97 -1.15 -5.52 -9.54
N ASN A 98 -1.96 -4.76 -8.80
CA ASN A 98 -2.69 -5.26 -7.64
C ASN A 98 -3.68 -6.37 -8.02
N ALA A 99 -4.48 -6.16 -9.09
CA ALA A 99 -5.37 -7.19 -9.60
C ALA A 99 -4.62 -8.45 -10.07
N TYR A 100 -3.46 -8.28 -10.72
CA TYR A 100 -2.60 -9.38 -11.13
C TYR A 100 -2.11 -10.21 -9.94
N ILE A 101 -1.65 -9.59 -8.85
CA ILE A 101 -1.24 -10.30 -7.63
C ILE A 101 -2.44 -11.04 -7.01
N LEU A 102 -3.61 -10.40 -6.91
CA LEU A 102 -4.83 -10.99 -6.37
C LEU A 102 -5.34 -12.18 -7.19
N LYS A 103 -5.29 -12.07 -8.53
CA LYS A 103 -5.63 -13.17 -9.45
C LYS A 103 -4.79 -14.40 -9.14
N ASN A 104 -3.48 -14.22 -9.02
CA ASN A 104 -2.54 -15.31 -8.80
C ASN A 104 -2.47 -15.80 -7.34
N ARG A 105 -3.32 -15.27 -6.44
CA ARG A 105 -3.23 -15.52 -4.99
C ARG A 105 -1.82 -15.27 -4.44
N GLY A 106 -1.09 -14.34 -5.05
CA GLY A 106 0.25 -13.96 -4.63
C GLY A 106 0.21 -13.05 -3.41
N HIS A 107 1.38 -12.85 -2.83
CA HIS A 107 1.56 -11.94 -1.72
C HIS A 107 2.84 -11.11 -1.83
N CYS A 108 2.83 -10.03 -1.08
CA CYS A 108 3.83 -8.98 -1.00
C CYS A 108 4.48 -9.05 0.38
N ILE A 109 5.77 -8.78 0.44
CA ILE A 109 6.49 -8.56 1.71
C ILE A 109 6.47 -7.07 2.00
N SER A 110 5.73 -6.69 3.04
CA SER A 110 5.55 -5.30 3.47
C SER A 110 6.25 -5.05 4.79
N PRO A 111 7.13 -4.04 4.88
CA PRO A 111 7.90 -3.81 6.10
C PRO A 111 7.07 -3.03 7.14
N LEU A 112 7.32 -3.31 8.42
CA LEU A 112 6.79 -2.52 9.55
C LEU A 112 7.72 -1.33 9.91
N TYR A 113 8.85 -1.24 9.22
CA TYR A 113 9.87 -0.20 9.29
C TYR A 113 9.92 0.47 7.91
N ASN A 114 9.91 1.80 7.86
CA ASN A 114 9.97 2.51 6.60
C ASN A 114 11.41 2.53 6.06
N LEU A 115 11.68 1.92 4.90
CA LEU A 115 13.04 1.73 4.40
C LEU A 115 13.43 2.71 3.28
N ILE A 116 12.49 3.55 2.86
CA ILE A 116 12.68 4.56 1.80
C ILE A 116 12.03 5.88 2.20
N SER A 117 12.50 7.00 1.65
CA SER A 117 11.83 8.29 1.78
C SER A 117 11.33 8.76 0.41
N ASN A 118 10.02 8.95 0.26
CA ASN A 118 9.44 9.47 -0.98
C ASN A 118 9.51 11.00 -1.01
N ILE A 119 10.46 11.54 -1.76
CA ILE A 119 10.68 12.99 -1.93
C ILE A 119 9.96 13.60 -3.15
N GLY A 120 9.20 12.79 -3.90
CA GLY A 120 8.52 13.20 -5.14
C GLY A 120 7.19 13.94 -4.93
N PHE A 121 7.09 14.80 -3.91
CA PHE A 121 5.87 15.58 -3.63
C PHE A 121 6.07 17.06 -3.98
N GLY A 122 5.02 17.70 -4.50
CA GLY A 122 5.01 19.12 -4.86
C GLY A 122 4.80 19.38 -6.35
N ASP A 123 5.08 20.60 -6.78
CA ASP A 123 4.66 21.13 -8.08
C ASP A 123 5.22 20.37 -9.30
N GLN A 124 6.36 19.70 -9.12
CA GLN A 124 7.01 18.89 -10.16
C GLN A 124 6.52 17.43 -10.20
N SER A 125 5.51 17.06 -9.42
CA SER A 125 5.02 15.69 -9.34
C SER A 125 3.85 15.40 -10.28
N THR A 126 3.77 14.18 -10.79
CA THR A 126 2.67 13.74 -11.66
C THR A 126 1.36 13.52 -10.88
N HIS A 127 1.45 13.01 -9.65
CA HIS A 127 0.27 12.56 -8.87
C HIS A 127 0.26 13.02 -7.40
N THR A 128 1.31 13.70 -6.92
CA THR A 128 1.58 14.00 -5.51
C THR A 128 1.80 15.48 -5.26
N SER A 129 0.99 16.34 -5.90
CA SER A 129 1.21 17.80 -5.95
C SER A 129 1.14 18.52 -4.60
N ASN A 130 0.60 17.87 -3.57
CA ASN A 130 0.56 18.42 -2.22
C ASN A 130 1.91 18.23 -1.49
N SER A 131 2.78 19.24 -1.53
CA SER A 131 4.06 19.26 -0.81
C SER A 131 3.92 19.15 0.71
N ASN A 132 2.77 19.54 1.28
CA ASN A 132 2.47 19.44 2.72
C ASN A 132 1.85 18.09 3.12
N SER A 133 1.83 17.12 2.22
CA SER A 133 1.36 15.77 2.52
C SER A 133 2.15 15.16 3.68
N ALA A 134 1.45 14.58 4.65
CA ALA A 134 2.06 13.80 5.72
C ALA A 134 2.82 12.57 5.21
N GLN A 135 2.56 12.16 3.96
CA GLN A 135 3.24 11.05 3.29
C GLN A 135 4.53 11.48 2.59
N SER A 136 4.79 12.79 2.50
CA SER A 136 6.02 13.30 1.90
C SER A 136 7.19 13.11 2.85
N SER A 137 8.30 12.63 2.30
CA SER A 137 9.60 12.60 2.95
C SER A 137 9.58 11.92 4.33
N ILE A 138 8.80 10.84 4.48
CA ILE A 138 8.75 10.07 5.73
C ILE A 138 10.17 9.57 6.03
N PRO A 139 10.70 9.79 7.26
CA PRO A 139 12.03 9.32 7.62
C PRO A 139 12.18 7.81 7.49
N ILE A 140 13.37 7.39 7.11
CA ILE A 140 13.78 5.99 7.11
C ILE A 140 13.94 5.54 8.57
N ASP A 141 13.51 4.32 8.85
CA ASP A 141 13.72 3.63 10.11
C ASP A 141 15.02 2.82 10.09
N GLU A 142 15.61 2.67 11.26
CA GLU A 142 16.61 1.64 11.48
C GLU A 142 15.95 0.26 11.49
N LEU A 143 16.47 -0.64 10.66
CA LEU A 143 15.99 -2.01 10.57
C LEU A 143 16.60 -2.82 11.73
N PRO A 144 15.84 -3.71 12.40
CA PRO A 144 16.41 -4.56 13.43
C PRO A 144 17.46 -5.51 12.85
N ASN A 145 18.46 -5.85 13.66
CA ASN A 145 19.54 -6.79 13.30
C ASN A 145 19.00 -8.16 12.86
N GLU A 146 17.92 -8.61 13.51
CA GLU A 146 17.22 -9.84 13.16
C GLU A 146 15.87 -9.54 12.50
N LEU A 147 15.61 -10.22 11.37
CA LEU A 147 14.37 -10.07 10.62
C LEU A 147 13.33 -11.10 11.05
N ILE A 148 12.42 -10.67 11.90
CA ILE A 148 11.33 -11.45 12.47
C ILE A 148 10.10 -11.35 11.55
N PRO A 149 9.61 -12.44 10.93
CA PRO A 149 8.35 -12.42 10.23
C PRO A 149 7.17 -12.25 11.19
N ALA A 150 6.05 -11.71 10.70
CA ALA A 150 4.76 -11.92 11.35
C ALA A 150 4.45 -13.43 11.35
N ASN A 151 4.52 -14.06 12.51
CA ASN A 151 4.46 -15.53 12.62
C ASN A 151 3.03 -16.10 12.65
N LYS A 152 2.00 -15.28 12.38
CA LYS A 152 0.58 -15.69 12.43
C LYS A 152 -0.20 -15.07 11.29
N ASP A 153 -0.98 -15.88 10.57
CA ASP A 153 -1.90 -15.43 9.51
C ASP A 153 -2.84 -14.32 9.97
N GLU A 154 -3.25 -14.34 11.24
CA GLU A 154 -4.10 -13.31 11.84
C GLU A 154 -3.42 -11.93 11.86
N VAL A 155 -2.11 -11.90 12.11
CA VAL A 155 -1.30 -10.67 12.13
C VAL A 155 -1.15 -10.13 10.71
N ASP A 156 -0.88 -11.00 9.73
CA ASP A 156 -0.84 -10.63 8.31
C ASP A 156 -2.19 -10.07 7.83
N LYS A 157 -3.30 -10.72 8.21
CA LYS A 157 -4.67 -10.26 7.92
C LYS A 157 -4.97 -8.92 8.60
N TYR A 158 -4.55 -8.73 9.85
CA TYR A 158 -4.71 -7.48 10.57
C TYR A 158 -3.97 -6.34 9.86
N TYR A 159 -2.67 -6.49 9.61
CA TYR A 159 -1.87 -5.45 8.97
C TYR A 159 -2.30 -5.18 7.52
N SER A 160 -2.69 -6.21 6.77
CA SER A 160 -3.28 -6.04 5.43
C SER A 160 -4.57 -5.22 5.47
N ARG A 161 -5.42 -5.42 6.49
CA ARG A 161 -6.63 -4.61 6.69
C ARG A 161 -6.29 -3.17 7.05
N VAL A 162 -5.31 -2.94 7.91
CA VAL A 162 -4.83 -1.59 8.27
C VAL A 162 -4.29 -0.87 7.03
N GLN A 163 -3.47 -1.56 6.23
CA GLN A 163 -2.93 -1.08 4.97
C GLN A 163 -4.04 -0.67 4.00
N LEU A 164 -5.03 -1.54 3.76
CA LEU A 164 -6.13 -1.27 2.83
C LEU A 164 -7.05 -0.12 3.32
N ASN A 165 -7.28 -0.05 4.63
CA ASN A 165 -8.02 1.05 5.23
C ASN A 165 -7.29 2.40 5.06
N ASN A 166 -5.96 2.36 4.85
CA ASN A 166 -5.09 3.53 4.80
C ASN A 166 -5.30 4.42 6.04
N GLY A 167 -5.53 3.76 7.19
CA GLY A 167 -6.00 4.39 8.44
C GLY A 167 -4.98 5.36 9.05
N LEU A 168 -3.71 5.20 8.69
CA LEU A 168 -2.59 6.05 9.11
C LEU A 168 -2.61 7.45 8.48
N TYR A 169 -3.27 7.62 7.33
CA TYR A 169 -3.11 8.79 6.47
C TYR A 169 -4.40 9.43 5.98
N ARG A 170 -5.56 8.85 6.31
CA ARG A 170 -6.86 9.46 6.00
C ARG A 170 -7.42 10.16 7.24
N PRO A 171 -7.09 11.45 7.45
CA PRO A 171 -7.74 12.23 8.49
C PRO A 171 -9.26 12.15 8.36
N ARG A 172 -9.98 12.19 9.49
CA ARG A 172 -11.45 12.36 9.49
C ARG A 172 -11.82 13.50 8.55
N LYS A 173 -13.01 13.46 7.92
CA LYS A 173 -13.46 14.46 6.93
C LYS A 173 -13.15 15.90 7.37
N ILE A 174 -13.37 16.22 8.65
CA ILE A 174 -13.14 17.54 9.24
C ILE A 174 -11.65 17.94 9.23
N VAL A 175 -10.77 17.02 9.62
CA VAL A 175 -9.31 17.22 9.62
C VAL A 175 -8.79 17.33 8.18
N ARG A 176 -9.35 16.54 7.24
CA ARG A 176 -9.04 16.69 5.81
C ARG A 176 -9.43 18.08 5.29
N HIS A 177 -10.61 18.57 5.65
CA HIS A 177 -11.09 19.88 5.21
C HIS A 177 -10.24 21.01 5.79
N PHE A 178 -9.87 20.92 7.06
CA PHE A 178 -8.93 21.85 7.70
C PHE A 178 -7.61 21.95 6.93
N TYR A 179 -6.95 20.83 6.64
CA TYR A 179 -5.69 20.86 5.88
C TYR A 179 -5.86 21.34 4.43
N GLN A 180 -7.00 21.08 3.79
CA GLN A 180 -7.30 21.64 2.47
C GLN A 180 -7.41 23.17 2.50
N ILE A 181 -8.02 23.73 3.55
CA ILE A 181 -8.08 25.18 3.77
C ILE A 181 -6.66 25.72 4.02
N CYS A 182 -5.89 25.12 4.93
CA CYS A 182 -4.52 25.53 5.20
C CYS A 182 -3.66 25.55 3.92
N ASN A 183 -3.77 24.52 3.09
CA ASN A 183 -3.07 24.45 1.80
C ASN A 183 -3.51 25.56 0.84
N ARG A 184 -4.82 25.83 0.71
CA ARG A 184 -5.32 26.95 -0.11
C ARG A 184 -4.82 28.31 0.37
N LEU A 185 -4.70 28.48 1.68
CA LEU A 185 -4.20 29.70 2.31
C LEU A 185 -2.67 29.75 2.44
N ARG A 186 -1.95 28.76 1.89
CA ARG A 186 -0.48 28.61 1.99
C ARG A 186 0.04 28.65 3.44
N ILE A 187 -0.78 28.22 4.39
CA ILE A 187 -0.37 28.07 5.80
C ILE A 187 0.49 26.80 5.90
N PRO A 188 1.71 26.86 6.46
CA PRO A 188 2.68 25.76 6.46
C PRO A 188 2.37 24.68 7.51
N LEU A 189 1.11 24.24 7.59
CA LEU A 189 0.68 23.17 8.49
C LEU A 189 0.74 21.82 7.77
N ARG A 190 1.54 20.90 8.32
CA ARG A 190 1.58 19.50 7.89
C ARG A 190 0.65 18.66 8.74
N ALA A 191 -0.05 17.72 8.11
CA ALA A 191 -0.77 16.70 8.85
C ALA A 191 0.22 15.80 9.59
N GLY A 192 0.00 15.63 10.90
CA GLY A 192 0.78 14.67 11.69
C GLY A 192 0.40 13.24 11.30
N LEU A 193 1.39 12.35 11.23
CA LEU A 193 1.15 10.92 11.12
C LEU A 193 0.84 10.35 12.49
N HIS A 194 -0.33 9.74 12.65
CA HIS A 194 -0.66 9.02 13.89
C HIS A 194 -0.36 7.54 13.72
N ARG A 195 0.82 7.11 14.18
CA ARG A 195 1.15 5.69 14.33
C ARG A 195 0.12 5.03 15.26
N PRO A 196 -0.38 3.81 14.96
CA PRO A 196 -1.32 3.14 15.86
C PRO A 196 -0.61 2.86 17.18
N LYS A 197 -1.35 3.00 18.29
CA LYS A 197 -0.99 2.30 19.54
C LYS A 197 -1.42 0.84 19.35
N GLU A 198 -0.60 -0.10 19.83
CA GLU A 198 -0.83 -1.55 19.68
C GLU A 198 -2.27 -1.96 19.97
#